data_AF-A0AAD8PJ43-F1
#
_entry.id   AF-A0AAD8PJ43-F1
#
_cell.length_a   1.000
_cell.length_b   1.000
_cell.length_c   1.000
_cell.angle_alpha   90.00
_cell.angle_beta   90.00
_cell.angle_gamma   90.00
#
_symmetry.space_group_name_H-M   'P 1'
#
loop_
_entity.id
_entity.type
_entity.pdbx_description
1 polymer ?
#
loop_
_entity_poly.entity_id
_entity_poly.type
_entity_poly.pdbx_seq_one_letter_code
_entity_poly.pdbx_strand_id
1 'polypeptide(L)'
;MITRTIERGLKEIRVVDIHPKPTSAQPSLDDPLGGKSSMMKDAIIGPRSGGSLTFRRSSLSRVVHPRDNAPFELGTPDCHDPNYPEYKNHPDIHDANVDEGSRRFCEHDLTRATLTAVDDVKTHPLHAWRWRYKDVASTFLDFKVHWRVNCRTSPGFQDIEYPLGPYGPSCVEIMVENYRKCDNGGIGGSTQAGCLVYTLNAGRRDQYY
;
A
#
# COMPACT_ATOMS: atom_id res chain seq x y z
N MET A 1 38.97 26.40 -43.82
CA MET A 1 38.26 26.27 -42.53
C MET A 1 38.45 24.85 -42.01
N ILE A 2 38.30 24.61 -40.70
CA ILE A 2 38.68 23.35 -40.04
C ILE A 2 37.53 22.82 -39.18
N THR A 3 37.07 21.60 -39.50
CA THR A 3 36.38 20.64 -38.61
C THR A 3 36.39 19.28 -39.33
N ARG A 4 37.40 18.43 -39.15
CA ARG A 4 37.57 17.46 -38.04
C ARG A 4 36.41 16.47 -37.88
N THR A 5 36.53 15.34 -38.58
CA THR A 5 35.91 14.05 -38.25
C THR A 5 36.22 13.65 -36.80
N ILE A 6 35.25 13.04 -36.11
CA ILE A 6 35.49 12.29 -34.87
C ILE A 6 34.80 10.94 -35.00
N GLU A 7 35.57 9.91 -35.33
CA GLU A 7 35.24 8.52 -34.98
C GLU A 7 35.62 8.28 -33.52
N ARG A 8 34.80 7.54 -32.76
CA ARG A 8 35.25 6.79 -31.57
C ARG A 8 34.23 5.75 -31.09
N GLY A 9 34.42 4.53 -31.59
CA GLY A 9 34.19 3.27 -30.89
C GLY A 9 32.87 3.04 -30.18
N LEU A 10 31.96 2.30 -30.83
CA LEU A 10 31.15 1.33 -30.08
C LEU A 10 32.10 0.37 -29.36
N LYS A 11 31.91 0.18 -28.06
CA LYS A 11 32.62 -0.84 -27.29
C LYS A 11 31.66 -1.98 -26.99
N GLU A 12 31.96 -3.15 -27.57
CA GLU A 12 31.21 -4.40 -27.42
C GLU A 12 31.03 -4.75 -25.93
N ILE A 13 29.79 -4.68 -25.43
CA ILE A 13 29.45 -5.21 -24.10
C ILE A 13 29.13 -6.69 -24.28
N ARG A 14 30.07 -7.55 -23.91
CA ARG A 14 29.84 -9.00 -23.87
C ARG A 14 28.93 -9.33 -22.69
N VAL A 15 27.71 -9.73 -23.00
CA VAL A 15 26.86 -10.45 -22.03
C VAL A 15 27.56 -11.77 -21.72
N VAL A 16 27.78 -12.03 -20.43
CA VAL A 16 28.29 -13.32 -19.95
C VAL A 16 27.09 -14.10 -19.43
N ASP A 17 26.63 -15.09 -20.21
CA ASP A 17 25.60 -16.01 -19.76
C ASP A 17 26.08 -16.81 -18.55
N ILE A 18 25.36 -16.67 -17.43
CA ILE A 18 25.52 -17.51 -16.24
C ILE A 18 24.16 -18.14 -15.96
N HIS A 19 23.93 -19.34 -16.50
CA HIS A 19 22.79 -20.18 -16.14
C HIS A 19 23.08 -20.99 -14.85
N PRO A 20 22.19 -20.95 -13.85
CA PRO A 20 22.13 -21.99 -12.83
C PRO A 20 20.72 -22.64 -12.75
N LYS A 21 20.58 -23.84 -13.31
CA LYS A 21 19.50 -24.79 -13.03
C LYS A 21 19.94 -26.20 -13.47
N PRO A 22 19.37 -27.30 -12.95
CA PRO A 22 18.46 -27.43 -11.79
C PRO A 22 18.99 -28.41 -10.72
N THR A 23 18.28 -28.53 -9.60
CA THR A 23 18.08 -29.81 -8.89
C THR A 23 16.78 -29.74 -8.10
N SER A 24 16.03 -30.85 -8.08
CA SER A 24 14.83 -31.05 -7.26
C SER A 24 15.08 -32.23 -6.32
N ALA A 25 14.70 -32.12 -5.06
CA ALA A 25 14.62 -33.24 -4.13
C ALA A 25 13.67 -32.90 -2.96
N GLN A 26 12.53 -33.61 -2.90
CA GLN A 26 11.87 -33.91 -1.62
C GLN A 26 12.46 -35.22 -1.07
N PRO A 27 12.39 -35.43 0.24
CA PRO A 27 11.87 -36.72 0.72
C PRO A 27 10.52 -36.56 1.46
N SER A 28 9.84 -37.69 1.65
CA SER A 28 8.60 -37.84 2.41
C SER A 28 8.70 -39.07 3.32
N LEU A 29 7.74 -39.20 4.26
CA LEU A 29 7.57 -40.34 5.20
C LEU A 29 8.70 -40.47 6.25
N ASP A 30 8.49 -40.90 7.50
CA ASP A 30 7.34 -41.54 8.14
C ASP A 30 7.16 -41.13 9.64
N ASP A 31 5.97 -41.40 10.17
CA ASP A 31 5.57 -41.43 11.60
C ASP A 31 5.69 -42.90 12.13
N PRO A 32 5.31 -43.29 13.38
CA PRO A 32 5.10 -42.54 14.62
C PRO A 32 5.80 -43.19 15.85
N LEU A 33 5.59 -42.62 17.05
CA LEU A 33 5.48 -43.26 18.40
C LEU A 33 5.58 -42.16 19.47
N GLY A 34 4.80 -42.09 20.56
CA GLY A 34 3.65 -42.89 20.99
C GLY A 34 3.42 -42.68 22.51
N GLY A 35 2.23 -42.22 22.92
CA GLY A 35 1.94 -41.94 24.34
C GLY A 35 0.46 -41.70 24.63
N LYS A 36 -0.10 -42.38 25.64
CA LYS A 36 -1.52 -42.34 26.04
C LYS A 36 -1.67 -42.06 27.54
N SER A 37 -2.89 -41.75 27.96
CA SER A 37 -3.42 -41.85 29.35
C SER A 37 -2.92 -40.81 30.36
N SER A 38 -3.65 -40.46 31.43
CA SER A 38 -5.05 -40.78 31.82
C SER A 38 -5.67 -39.65 32.65
N MET A 39 -7.00 -39.65 32.81
CA MET A 39 -7.73 -38.88 33.83
C MET A 39 -7.88 -39.68 35.14
N MET A 40 -7.99 -38.98 36.28
CA MET A 40 -8.78 -39.22 37.52
C MET A 40 -8.43 -38.06 38.51
N LYS A 41 -9.35 -37.37 39.23
CA LYS A 41 -10.39 -37.76 40.22
C LYS A 41 -9.83 -38.22 41.57
N ASP A 42 -10.27 -37.77 42.75
CA ASP A 42 -11.12 -36.62 43.19
C ASP A 42 -10.44 -36.01 44.50
N ALA A 43 -10.97 -35.52 45.63
CA ALA A 43 -12.32 -35.32 46.20
C ALA A 43 -12.34 -34.37 47.46
N ILE A 44 -13.39 -33.51 47.58
CA ILE A 44 -14.33 -33.37 48.74
C ILE A 44 -13.94 -32.67 50.11
N ILE A 45 -14.59 -31.50 50.34
CA ILE A 45 -15.21 -30.89 51.58
C ILE A 45 -14.38 -30.55 52.85
N GLY A 46 -14.52 -29.30 53.33
CA GLY A 46 -14.26 -28.86 54.73
C GLY A 46 -14.32 -27.32 54.94
N PRO A 47 -15.17 -26.73 55.83
CA PRO A 47 -15.41 -25.28 55.87
C PRO A 47 -14.82 -24.51 57.09
N ARG A 48 -14.56 -23.20 56.92
CA ARG A 48 -14.59 -22.19 58.01
C ARG A 48 -14.76 -20.75 57.49
N SER A 49 -15.14 -19.84 58.38
CA SER A 49 -15.83 -18.58 58.05
C SER A 49 -15.01 -17.30 58.29
N GLY A 50 -15.37 -16.22 57.60
CA GLY A 50 -15.11 -14.84 58.03
C GLY A 50 -13.92 -14.12 57.38
N GLY A 51 -14.20 -13.24 56.41
CA GLY A 51 -13.23 -12.32 55.81
C GLY A 51 -13.95 -11.17 55.09
N SER A 52 -13.64 -9.92 55.46
CA SER A 52 -14.43 -8.75 55.04
C SER A 52 -14.25 -8.37 53.55
N LEU A 53 -15.33 -7.90 52.93
CA LEU A 53 -15.36 -7.46 51.53
C LEU A 53 -14.70 -6.09 51.33
N THR A 54 -13.43 -6.08 50.93
CA THR A 54 -12.84 -4.93 50.20
C THR A 54 -12.02 -5.40 49.01
N PHE A 55 -12.70 -5.87 47.96
CA PHE A 55 -12.06 -6.02 46.65
C PHE A 55 -11.63 -4.64 46.13
N ARG A 56 -10.36 -4.27 46.36
CA ARG A 56 -9.71 -3.20 45.61
C ARG A 56 -9.81 -3.57 44.14
N ARG A 57 -10.66 -2.86 43.40
CA ARG A 57 -10.93 -3.12 41.99
C ARG A 57 -9.66 -2.83 41.19
N SER A 58 -8.86 -3.87 40.93
CA SER A 58 -7.69 -3.79 40.07
C SER A 58 -8.07 -3.07 38.79
N SER A 59 -7.33 -2.01 38.44
CA SER A 59 -7.53 -1.30 37.19
C SER A 59 -7.42 -2.31 36.06
N LEU A 60 -8.54 -2.63 35.42
CA LEU A 60 -8.56 -3.61 34.34
C LEU A 60 -7.54 -3.18 33.30
N SER A 61 -6.63 -4.09 32.97
CA SER A 61 -5.69 -3.91 31.87
C SER A 61 -6.46 -3.40 30.67
N ARG A 62 -6.05 -2.26 30.09
CA ARG A 62 -6.66 -1.74 28.87
C ARG A 62 -6.48 -2.83 27.81
N VAL A 63 -7.55 -3.60 27.56
CA VAL A 63 -7.54 -4.69 26.58
C VAL A 63 -7.31 -4.04 25.24
N VAL A 64 -6.06 -4.08 24.79
CA VAL A 64 -5.69 -3.79 23.42
C VAL A 64 -6.41 -4.87 22.62
N HIS A 65 -7.59 -4.53 22.11
CA HIS A 65 -8.25 -5.35 21.11
C HIS A 65 -7.22 -5.54 19.99
N PRO A 66 -6.97 -6.77 19.54
CA PRO A 66 -6.33 -6.98 18.25
C PRO A 66 -7.06 -6.07 17.27
N ARG A 67 -6.34 -5.16 16.61
CA ARG A 67 -6.98 -4.34 15.58
C ARG A 67 -7.39 -5.31 14.49
N ASP A 68 -8.69 -5.38 14.23
CA ASP A 68 -9.22 -6.18 13.14
C ASP A 68 -8.48 -5.81 11.86
N ASN A 69 -7.98 -6.81 11.14
CA ASN A 69 -7.29 -6.57 9.88
C ASN A 69 -8.30 -5.99 8.91
N ALA A 70 -7.91 -4.94 8.18
CA ALA A 70 -8.76 -4.34 7.17
C ALA A 70 -9.11 -5.38 6.10
N PRO A 71 -10.35 -5.36 5.58
CA PRO A 71 -10.74 -6.24 4.49
C PRO A 71 -9.87 -5.95 3.26
N PHE A 72 -9.52 -7.01 2.53
CA PHE A 72 -8.65 -6.93 1.36
C PHE A 72 -9.47 -6.57 0.12
N GLU A 73 -10.13 -5.41 0.19
CA GLU A 73 -11.18 -4.95 -0.72
C GLU A 73 -10.85 -3.58 -1.31
N LEU A 74 -11.49 -3.24 -2.43
CA LEU A 74 -11.46 -1.91 -3.03
C LEU A 74 -12.64 -1.09 -2.49
N GLY A 75 -12.35 0.08 -1.91
CA GLY A 75 -13.37 1.04 -1.52
C GLY A 75 -13.97 1.79 -2.72
N THR A 76 -15.05 2.52 -2.49
CA THR A 76 -15.54 3.53 -3.43
C THR A 76 -14.61 4.74 -3.48
N PRO A 77 -14.41 5.39 -4.65
CA PRO A 77 -13.68 6.65 -4.73
C PRO A 77 -14.29 7.76 -3.86
N ASP A 78 -13.43 8.48 -3.16
CA ASP A 78 -13.70 9.70 -2.40
C ASP A 78 -13.19 10.89 -3.24
N CYS A 79 -14.10 11.56 -3.95
CA CYS A 79 -13.78 12.57 -4.95
C CYS A 79 -13.43 13.93 -4.31
N HIS A 80 -12.46 14.64 -4.88
CA HIS A 80 -12.10 15.97 -4.40
C HIS A 80 -13.22 17.00 -4.67
N ASP A 81 -13.41 17.94 -3.73
CA ASP A 81 -14.38 19.03 -3.87
C ASP A 81 -13.81 20.13 -4.79
N PRO A 82 -14.43 20.42 -5.95
CA PRO A 82 -13.95 21.45 -6.88
C PRO A 82 -14.09 22.88 -6.33
N ASN A 83 -14.76 23.07 -5.19
CA ASN A 83 -14.85 24.36 -4.50
C ASN A 83 -13.60 24.71 -3.69
N TYR A 84 -12.69 23.76 -3.41
CA TYR A 84 -11.47 24.07 -2.64
C TYR A 84 -10.51 25.01 -3.43
N PRO A 85 -9.84 25.97 -2.75
CA PRO A 85 -9.06 27.02 -3.42
C PRO A 85 -7.97 26.55 -4.38
N GLU A 86 -7.35 25.41 -4.11
CA GLU A 86 -6.27 24.81 -4.90
C GLU A 86 -6.71 24.24 -6.26
N TYR A 87 -8.00 23.93 -6.42
CA TYR A 87 -8.61 23.50 -7.69
C TYR A 87 -9.35 24.64 -8.41
N LYS A 88 -9.55 25.79 -7.75
CA LYS A 88 -10.38 26.87 -8.29
C LYS A 88 -9.77 27.47 -9.56
N ASN A 89 -10.50 27.35 -10.67
CA ASN A 89 -10.03 27.66 -12.03
C ASN A 89 -8.82 26.81 -12.46
N HIS A 90 -8.84 25.50 -12.18
CA HIS A 90 -7.94 24.55 -12.83
C HIS A 90 -8.08 24.61 -14.37
N PRO A 91 -7.03 24.32 -15.15
CA PRO A 91 -7.15 24.03 -16.58
C PRO A 91 -7.85 22.68 -16.80
N ASP A 92 -8.37 22.45 -18.00
CA ASP A 92 -9.01 21.17 -18.36
C ASP A 92 -8.03 19.99 -18.22
N ILE A 93 -8.54 18.88 -17.69
CA ILE A 93 -7.76 17.64 -17.52
C ILE A 93 -8.12 16.67 -18.65
N HIS A 94 -7.11 16.02 -19.21
CA HIS A 94 -7.30 15.05 -20.29
C HIS A 94 -6.98 13.64 -19.80
N ASP A 95 -7.88 12.69 -20.10
CA ASP A 95 -7.78 11.28 -19.73
C ASP A 95 -6.42 10.66 -20.14
N ALA A 96 -5.91 11.01 -21.32
CA ALA A 96 -4.59 10.58 -21.79
C ALA A 96 -3.41 11.09 -20.94
N ASN A 97 -3.52 12.27 -20.33
CA ASN A 97 -2.49 12.81 -19.42
C ASN A 97 -2.57 12.14 -18.05
N VAL A 98 -3.76 11.72 -17.62
CA VAL A 98 -3.96 10.92 -16.40
C VAL A 98 -3.45 9.49 -16.60
N ASP A 99 -3.75 8.87 -17.73
CA ASP A 99 -3.31 7.52 -18.12
C ASP A 99 -1.77 7.42 -18.20
N GLU A 100 -1.12 8.32 -18.95
CA GLU A 100 0.36 8.36 -19.01
C GLU A 100 0.97 8.74 -17.66
N GLY A 101 0.40 9.70 -16.94
CA GLY A 101 0.86 10.06 -15.60
C GLY A 101 0.77 8.91 -14.59
N SER A 102 -0.30 8.10 -14.70
CA SER A 102 -0.53 6.92 -13.84
C SER A 102 0.51 5.82 -14.11
N ARG A 103 0.77 5.49 -15.39
CA ARG A 103 1.88 4.59 -15.74
C ARG A 103 3.20 5.08 -15.19
N ARG A 104 3.57 6.33 -15.46
CA ARG A 104 4.84 6.94 -15.01
C ARG A 104 5.00 6.99 -13.49
N PHE A 105 3.90 7.04 -12.74
CA PHE A 105 3.90 6.98 -11.28
C PHE A 105 4.01 5.56 -10.73
N CYS A 106 3.28 4.60 -11.31
CA CYS A 106 3.22 3.22 -10.84
C CYS A 106 4.46 2.42 -11.27
N GLU A 107 4.80 2.46 -12.56
CA GLU A 107 5.81 1.63 -13.23
C GLU A 107 7.26 2.15 -13.07
N HIS A 108 7.49 3.17 -12.24
CA HIS A 108 8.81 3.78 -12.08
C HIS A 108 9.78 2.86 -11.30
N ASP A 109 11.03 2.75 -11.76
CA ASP A 109 12.13 2.03 -11.06
C ASP A 109 12.40 2.47 -9.59
N LEU A 110 11.80 3.59 -9.16
CA LEU A 110 11.93 4.16 -7.81
C LEU A 110 10.65 3.99 -6.97
N THR A 111 9.57 3.48 -7.55
CA THR A 111 8.39 3.04 -6.83
C THR A 111 8.78 1.95 -5.86
N ARG A 112 8.46 2.12 -4.57
CA ARG A 112 8.61 1.04 -3.60
C ARG A 112 7.60 -0.06 -3.92
N ALA A 113 8.04 -1.24 -4.33
CA ALA A 113 7.16 -2.37 -4.62
C ALA A 113 6.15 -2.64 -3.48
N THR A 114 6.56 -2.51 -2.21
CA THR A 114 5.66 -2.69 -1.05
C THR A 114 5.72 -1.57 -0.02
N LEU A 115 4.58 -1.33 0.63
CA LEU A 115 4.44 -0.58 1.88
C LEU A 115 3.93 -1.50 3.00
N THR A 116 4.14 -1.06 4.25
CA THR A 116 3.86 -1.85 5.46
C THR A 116 3.22 -0.98 6.54
N ALA A 117 2.78 -1.59 7.64
CA ALA A 117 2.35 -0.84 8.83
C ALA A 117 3.46 -0.01 9.51
N VAL A 118 4.74 -0.13 9.10
CA VAL A 118 5.81 0.80 9.50
C VAL A 118 5.70 2.13 8.74
N ASP A 119 5.11 2.11 7.55
CA ASP A 119 4.91 3.27 6.67
C ASP A 119 3.62 4.05 7.00
N ASP A 120 3.02 3.83 8.18
CA ASP A 120 1.88 4.59 8.69
C ASP A 120 2.25 6.09 8.78
N VAL A 121 1.59 6.90 7.95
CA VAL A 121 1.86 8.35 7.82
C VAL A 121 1.58 9.14 9.10
N LYS A 122 0.90 8.56 10.10
CA LYS A 122 0.77 9.18 11.43
C LYS A 122 2.08 9.23 12.19
N THR A 123 2.94 8.22 12.02
CA THR A 123 4.29 8.20 12.62
C THR A 123 5.36 8.66 11.65
N HIS A 124 5.18 8.39 10.35
CA HIS A 124 6.17 8.69 9.32
C HIS A 124 5.50 9.41 8.13
N PRO A 125 5.13 10.70 8.24
CA PRO A 125 4.37 11.41 7.20
C PRO A 125 5.07 11.51 5.85
N LEU A 126 6.39 11.30 5.81
CA LEU A 126 7.17 11.24 4.57
C LEU A 126 7.10 9.87 3.87
N HIS A 127 6.71 8.78 4.56
CA HIS A 127 6.58 7.42 4.02
C HIS A 127 5.32 7.23 3.15
N ALA A 128 5.22 8.03 2.10
CA ALA A 128 4.25 7.88 1.05
C ALA A 128 4.97 8.08 -0.28
N TRP A 129 4.76 7.15 -1.23
CA TRP A 129 5.22 7.33 -2.60
C TRP A 129 4.45 8.51 -3.20
N ARG A 130 5.16 9.45 -3.82
CA ARG A 130 4.62 10.70 -4.36
C ARG A 130 5.34 11.03 -5.66
N TRP A 131 4.60 11.48 -6.66
CA TRP A 131 5.18 11.98 -7.90
C TRP A 131 4.30 13.09 -8.48
N ARG A 132 4.94 14.05 -9.15
CA ARG A 132 4.28 15.15 -9.83
C ARG A 132 4.54 15.02 -11.31
N TYR A 133 3.50 14.67 -12.07
CA TYR A 133 3.53 14.83 -13.52
C TYR A 133 3.32 16.30 -13.85
N LYS A 134 3.93 16.75 -14.95
CA LYS A 134 3.60 18.01 -15.61
C LYS A 134 3.30 17.70 -17.07
N ASP A 135 2.09 18.03 -17.52
CA ASP A 135 1.69 17.77 -18.90
C ASP A 135 2.14 18.87 -19.88
N VAL A 136 1.83 18.66 -21.16
CA VAL A 136 2.17 19.60 -22.25
C VAL A 136 1.43 20.95 -22.16
N ALA A 137 0.30 21.02 -21.45
CA ALA A 137 -0.44 22.24 -21.18
C ALA A 137 0.10 23.00 -19.95
N SER A 138 1.14 22.47 -19.30
CA SER A 138 1.67 22.92 -18.00
C SER A 138 0.73 22.72 -16.81
N THR A 139 -0.24 21.82 -16.91
CA THR A 139 -1.03 21.33 -15.79
C THR A 139 -0.20 20.35 -14.94
N PHE A 140 -0.38 20.37 -13.63
CA PHE A 140 0.22 19.38 -12.74
C PHE A 140 -0.80 18.32 -12.31
N LEU A 141 -0.33 17.07 -12.23
CA LEU A 141 -1.06 15.94 -11.66
C LEU A 141 -0.19 15.35 -10.54
N ASP A 142 -0.66 15.47 -9.30
CA ASP A 142 0.01 14.93 -8.11
C ASP A 142 -0.54 13.55 -7.76
N PHE A 143 0.28 12.53 -7.96
CA PHE A 143 0.00 11.13 -7.62
C PHE A 143 0.60 10.78 -6.25
N LYS A 144 -0.14 10.04 -5.43
CA LYS A 144 0.29 9.62 -4.10
C LYS A 144 -0.24 8.22 -3.74
N VAL A 145 0.62 7.36 -3.19
CA VAL A 145 0.24 6.11 -2.52
C VAL A 145 0.82 6.08 -1.12
N HIS A 146 0.01 5.69 -0.13
CA HIS A 146 0.41 5.67 1.27
C HIS A 146 -0.32 4.62 2.09
N TRP A 147 0.29 4.20 3.21
CA TRP A 147 -0.37 3.35 4.19
C TRP A 147 -1.39 4.15 5.00
N ARG A 148 -2.62 3.64 5.09
CA ARG A 148 -3.73 4.25 5.84
C ARG A 148 -3.42 4.23 7.33
N VAL A 149 -3.63 5.39 7.97
CA VAL A 149 -3.41 5.58 9.40
C VAL A 149 -4.11 4.51 10.24
N ASN A 150 -3.37 3.92 11.17
CA ASN A 150 -3.76 2.82 12.07
C ASN A 150 -4.04 1.45 11.42
N CYS A 151 -3.99 1.32 10.10
CA CYS A 151 -4.45 0.13 9.36
C CYS A 151 -3.49 -1.08 9.48
N ARG A 152 -4.02 -2.30 9.35
CA ARG A 152 -3.27 -3.57 9.32
C ARG A 152 -3.89 -4.55 8.33
N THR A 153 -3.06 -5.37 7.68
CA THR A 153 -3.47 -6.50 6.83
C THR A 153 -2.93 -7.80 7.42
N SER A 154 -3.55 -8.94 7.10
CA SER A 154 -3.06 -10.26 7.58
C SER A 154 -1.63 -10.59 7.15
N PRO A 155 -1.15 -10.22 5.94
CA PRO A 155 0.27 -10.34 5.58
C PRO A 155 1.20 -9.31 6.24
N GLY A 156 0.68 -8.22 6.79
CA GLY A 156 1.45 -7.11 7.38
C GLY A 156 2.04 -6.10 6.37
N PHE A 157 2.00 -6.43 5.08
CA PHE A 157 2.40 -5.59 3.94
C PHE A 157 1.31 -5.58 2.86
N GLN A 158 1.46 -4.70 1.88
CA GLN A 158 0.78 -4.72 0.59
C GLN A 158 1.73 -4.25 -0.51
N ASP A 159 1.49 -4.76 -1.71
CA ASP A 159 2.14 -4.34 -2.94
C ASP A 159 1.51 -3.03 -3.48
N ILE A 160 2.31 -2.13 -4.05
CA ILE A 160 1.79 -0.89 -4.65
C ILE A 160 1.17 -1.15 -6.02
N GLU A 161 1.76 -2.02 -6.84
CA GLU A 161 1.32 -2.31 -8.21
C GLU A 161 0.02 -3.12 -8.19
N TYR A 162 -0.08 -4.13 -7.33
CA TYR A 162 -1.25 -5.01 -7.17
C TYR A 162 -1.71 -5.11 -5.71
N PRO A 163 -2.36 -4.06 -5.16
CA PRO A 163 -2.69 -3.97 -3.73
C PRO A 163 -3.61 -5.09 -3.22
N LEU A 164 -4.44 -5.65 -4.09
CA LEU A 164 -5.38 -6.72 -3.77
C LEU A 164 -4.95 -8.08 -4.35
N GLY A 165 -3.68 -8.20 -4.78
CA GLY A 165 -3.13 -9.38 -5.46
C GLY A 165 -3.36 -9.38 -6.98
N PRO A 166 -2.81 -10.37 -7.71
CA PRO A 166 -2.65 -10.35 -9.17
C PRO A 166 -3.95 -10.52 -9.99
N TYR A 167 -5.09 -10.64 -9.31
CA TYR A 167 -6.43 -10.66 -9.92
C TYR A 167 -7.29 -9.46 -9.50
N GLY A 168 -6.73 -8.55 -8.69
CA GLY A 168 -7.34 -7.28 -8.34
C GLY A 168 -6.90 -6.15 -9.29
N PRO A 169 -7.50 -4.96 -9.17
CA PRO A 169 -7.13 -3.80 -9.97
C PRO A 169 -5.71 -3.34 -9.63
N SER A 170 -4.98 -2.94 -10.66
CA SER A 170 -3.62 -2.41 -10.58
C SER A 170 -3.57 -0.95 -10.09
N CYS A 171 -2.39 -0.50 -9.69
CA CYS A 171 -2.07 0.90 -9.39
C CYS A 171 -2.55 1.87 -10.48
N VAL A 172 -2.32 1.51 -11.75
CA VAL A 172 -2.67 2.34 -12.91
C VAL A 172 -4.19 2.42 -13.05
N GLU A 173 -4.89 1.29 -12.96
CA GLU A 173 -6.35 1.24 -13.01
C GLU A 173 -6.99 2.04 -11.86
N ILE A 174 -6.51 1.90 -10.62
CA ILE A 174 -7.05 2.65 -9.47
C ILE A 174 -6.83 4.17 -9.64
N MET A 175 -5.67 4.60 -10.15
CA MET A 175 -5.42 6.03 -10.40
C MET A 175 -6.24 6.60 -11.55
N VAL A 176 -6.47 5.83 -12.62
CA VAL A 176 -7.34 6.23 -13.73
C VAL A 176 -8.81 6.20 -13.31
N GLU A 177 -9.23 5.27 -12.44
CA GLU A 177 -10.59 5.27 -11.87
C GLU A 177 -10.84 6.44 -10.91
N ASN A 178 -9.86 6.88 -10.13
CA ASN A 178 -9.93 8.11 -9.32
C ASN A 178 -10.25 9.36 -10.16
N TYR A 179 -9.91 9.35 -11.45
CA TYR A 179 -10.34 10.36 -12.41
C TYR A 179 -11.71 10.02 -13.01
N ARG A 180 -11.84 8.86 -13.68
CA ARG A 180 -13.04 8.51 -14.48
C ARG A 180 -14.33 8.36 -13.69
N LYS A 181 -14.26 8.10 -12.38
CA LYS A 181 -15.44 7.96 -11.50
C LYS A 181 -15.82 9.25 -10.76
N CYS A 182 -15.06 10.33 -10.93
CA CYS A 182 -15.27 11.61 -10.23
C CYS A 182 -15.72 12.72 -11.19
N ASP A 183 -17.01 13.02 -11.19
CA ASP A 183 -17.59 14.16 -11.93
C ASP A 183 -17.35 15.48 -11.19
N ASN A 184 -16.09 15.93 -11.20
CA ASN A 184 -15.61 17.14 -10.53
C ASN A 184 -14.70 18.01 -11.41
N GLY A 185 -14.90 17.98 -12.72
CA GLY A 185 -14.02 18.64 -13.70
C GLY A 185 -12.71 17.89 -13.96
N GLY A 186 -12.56 16.68 -13.42
CA GLY A 186 -11.39 15.83 -13.64
C GLY A 186 -10.23 16.07 -12.67
N ILE A 187 -10.44 16.82 -11.58
CA ILE A 187 -9.41 17.03 -10.54
C ILE A 187 -9.08 15.76 -9.75
N GLY A 188 -9.92 14.72 -9.84
CA GLY A 188 -9.66 13.39 -9.32
C GLY A 188 -10.19 13.16 -7.90
N GLY A 189 -9.52 12.30 -7.15
CA GLY A 189 -9.98 11.80 -5.86
C GLY A 189 -9.03 10.77 -5.26
N SER A 190 -9.51 10.03 -4.28
CA SER A 190 -8.77 8.94 -3.66
C SER A 190 -9.57 7.65 -3.51
N THR A 191 -8.90 6.51 -3.61
CA THR A 191 -9.48 5.18 -3.41
C THR A 191 -8.59 4.37 -2.47
N GLN A 192 -9.22 3.67 -1.52
CA GLN A 192 -8.55 2.75 -0.63
C GLN A 192 -8.60 1.32 -1.19
N ALA A 193 -7.46 0.62 -1.21
CA ALA A 193 -7.35 -0.79 -1.54
C ALA A 193 -6.67 -1.52 -0.37
N GLY A 194 -7.44 -2.24 0.45
CA GLY A 194 -6.96 -2.79 1.72
C GLY A 194 -6.53 -1.68 2.69
N CYS A 195 -5.24 -1.60 3.01
CA CYS A 195 -4.61 -0.52 3.77
C CYS A 195 -3.87 0.52 2.92
N LEU A 196 -3.75 0.35 1.60
CA LEU A 196 -3.16 1.40 0.74
C LEU A 196 -4.23 2.40 0.31
N VAL A 197 -3.86 3.68 0.24
CA VAL A 197 -4.72 4.75 -0.29
C VAL A 197 -4.00 5.44 -1.44
N TYR A 198 -4.60 5.34 -2.61
CA TYR A 198 -4.20 5.90 -3.89
C TYR A 198 -4.91 7.24 -4.06
N THR A 199 -4.20 8.31 -4.39
CA THR A 199 -4.76 9.66 -4.55
C THR A 199 -4.21 10.33 -5.81
N LEU A 200 -5.11 10.90 -6.61
CA LEU A 200 -4.81 11.73 -7.78
C LEU A 200 -5.37 13.14 -7.54
N ASN A 201 -4.50 14.16 -7.51
CA ASN A 201 -4.88 15.56 -7.47
C ASN A 201 -4.43 16.21 -8.79
N ALA A 202 -5.35 16.34 -9.75
CA ALA A 202 -5.09 17.00 -11.02
C ALA A 202 -5.49 18.48 -10.98
N GLY A 203 -5.01 19.26 -11.96
CA GLY A 203 -5.46 20.64 -12.17
C GLY A 203 -4.84 21.70 -11.27
N ARG A 204 -4.00 21.30 -10.31
CA ARG A 204 -3.33 22.25 -9.41
C ARG A 204 -2.38 23.14 -10.20
N ARG A 205 -2.47 24.45 -9.98
CA ARG A 205 -1.42 25.41 -10.37
C ARG A 205 -0.23 25.27 -9.40
N ASP A 206 0.96 25.73 -9.80
CA ASP A 206 2.24 25.37 -9.15
C ASP A 206 2.31 25.65 -7.63
N GLN A 207 1.85 24.66 -6.85
CA GLN A 207 1.81 24.65 -5.40
C GLN A 207 2.24 23.26 -4.96
N TYR A 208 3.47 23.13 -4.46
CA TYR A 208 3.92 21.88 -3.83
C TYR A 208 3.21 21.64 -2.48
N TYR A 209 3.20 20.39 -2.03
CA TYR A 209 2.83 19.96 -0.68
C TYR A 209 4.03 20.02 0.28
#